data_AF-A0A3A5UW93-F1
#
_entry.id   AF-A0A3A5UW93-F1
#
_cell.length_a   1.000
_cell.length_b   1.000
_cell.length_c   1.000
_cell.angle_alpha   90.00
_cell.angle_beta   90.00
_cell.angle_gamma   90.00
#
_symmetry.space_group_name_H-M   'P 1'
#
loop_
_entity.id
_entity.type
_entity.pdbx_description
1 polymer ?
#
loop_
_entity_poly.entity_id
_entity_poly.type
_entity_poly.pdbx_seq_one_letter_code
_entity_poly.pdbx_strand_id
1 'polypeptide(L)'
;MVEKYHDHELFLDDANTLPLIIDFDHEPTAEDVAMLEREVGYEHEWNLPLIHAVAGRIAHDMILETTTLPGVVMLELDGILQVQNGDAAVVHEVDLAQQQTGYDGSGVTVAVIDTGIDSLHVGLDDHDDDNSTYDPKVIGFYDPVNNPDKTNGTEIQAYDDQGHGTHCAGTVAGTGAPTYEHAGMAPQA
;
A
#
# COMPACT_ATOMS: atom_id res chain seq x y z
N MET A 1 13.00 -16.69 11.15
CA MET A 1 13.38 -17.95 10.47
C MET A 1 12.09 -18.55 9.95
N VAL A 2 11.90 -18.46 8.63
CA VAL A 2 10.69 -18.84 7.88
C VAL A 2 10.24 -20.27 8.18
N GLU A 3 11.20 -21.14 8.48
CA GLU A 3 10.99 -22.55 8.86
C GLU A 3 10.02 -22.74 10.05
N LYS A 4 9.81 -21.73 10.90
CA LYS A 4 8.82 -21.83 11.98
C LYS A 4 7.37 -21.90 11.49
N TYR A 5 7.12 -21.61 10.22
CA TYR A 5 5.79 -21.51 9.63
C TYR A 5 5.43 -22.67 8.70
N HIS A 6 6.24 -23.74 8.66
CA HIS A 6 6.00 -24.92 7.81
C HIS A 6 4.62 -25.57 7.98
N ASP A 7 3.97 -25.40 9.14
CA ASP A 7 2.66 -25.98 9.47
C ASP A 7 1.64 -24.89 9.87
N HIS A 8 1.88 -23.62 9.53
CA HIS A 8 1.09 -22.50 10.07
C HIS A 8 -0.18 -22.25 9.24
N GLU A 9 -1.36 -22.47 9.84
CA GLU A 9 -2.68 -22.44 9.18
C GLU A 9 -3.02 -21.13 8.43
N LEU A 10 -2.39 -20.01 8.78
CA LEU A 10 -2.61 -18.72 8.10
C LEU A 10 -1.65 -18.44 6.94
N PHE A 11 -0.49 -19.10 6.88
CA PHE A 11 0.55 -18.80 5.88
C PHE A 11 0.73 -19.94 4.89
N LEU A 12 0.56 -21.19 5.35
CA LEU A 12 0.58 -22.37 4.51
C LEU A 12 -0.77 -22.52 3.81
N ASP A 13 -0.77 -22.51 2.49
CA ASP A 13 -1.99 -22.74 1.70
C ASP A 13 -2.26 -24.23 1.46
N ASP A 14 -3.37 -24.53 0.77
CA ASP A 14 -3.75 -25.90 0.40
C ASP A 14 -2.73 -26.60 -0.53
N ALA A 15 -1.85 -25.82 -1.18
CA ALA A 15 -0.77 -26.31 -2.03
C ALA A 15 0.54 -26.55 -1.25
N ASN A 16 0.55 -26.34 0.08
CA ASN A 16 1.71 -26.38 0.96
C ASN A 16 2.84 -25.42 0.54
N THR A 17 2.47 -24.23 0.08
CA THR A 17 3.42 -23.16 -0.22
C THR A 17 3.37 -22.08 0.86
N LEU A 18 4.47 -21.35 1.04
CA LEU A 18 4.59 -20.19 1.91
C LEU A 18 4.81 -18.92 1.07
N PRO A 19 4.16 -17.80 1.42
CA PRO A 19 4.43 -16.52 0.78
C PRO A 19 5.73 -15.92 1.34
N LEU A 20 6.63 -15.53 0.45
CA LEU A 20 7.97 -15.09 0.78
C LEU A 20 8.36 -13.84 0.00
N ILE A 21 9.21 -13.04 0.63
CA ILE A 21 10.05 -12.05 -0.03
C ILE A 21 11.47 -12.61 -0.09
N ILE A 22 12.04 -12.63 -1.29
CA ILE A 22 13.36 -13.20 -1.59
C ILE A 22 14.27 -12.06 -1.99
N ASP A 23 15.23 -11.74 -1.12
CA ASP A 23 16.19 -10.66 -1.34
C ASP A 23 17.40 -11.18 -2.14
N PHE A 24 17.86 -10.38 -3.09
CA PHE A 24 19.05 -10.64 -3.89
C PHE A 24 20.18 -9.63 -3.59
N ASP A 25 21.43 -10.02 -3.87
CA ASP A 25 22.59 -9.14 -3.78
C ASP A 25 22.71 -8.15 -4.96
N HIS A 26 21.78 -8.21 -5.91
CA HIS A 26 21.65 -7.37 -7.09
C HIS A 26 20.18 -7.20 -7.46
N GLU A 27 19.86 -6.23 -8.32
CA GLU A 27 18.50 -6.08 -8.85
C GLU A 27 18.08 -7.35 -9.59
N PRO A 28 17.03 -8.06 -9.14
CA PRO A 28 16.63 -9.34 -9.72
C PRO A 28 16.29 -9.20 -11.20
N THR A 29 16.79 -10.13 -11.99
CA THR A 29 16.53 -10.22 -13.42
C THR A 29 15.48 -11.28 -13.73
N ALA A 30 15.00 -11.28 -14.98
CA ALA A 30 14.13 -12.36 -15.47
C ALA A 30 14.83 -13.74 -15.41
N GLU A 31 16.16 -13.80 -15.46
CA GLU A 31 16.91 -15.06 -15.32
C GLU A 31 16.90 -15.56 -13.87
N ASP A 32 16.93 -14.65 -12.89
CA ASP A 32 16.84 -15.00 -11.46
C ASP A 32 15.45 -15.52 -11.10
N VAL A 33 14.39 -14.88 -11.60
CA VAL A 33 13.01 -15.38 -11.46
C VAL A 33 12.88 -16.76 -12.11
N ALA A 34 13.36 -16.93 -13.34
CA ALA A 34 13.32 -18.22 -14.03
C ALA A 34 14.17 -19.30 -13.33
N MET A 35 15.24 -18.92 -12.62
CA MET A 35 16.00 -19.84 -11.76
C MET A 35 15.14 -20.27 -10.57
N LEU A 36 14.51 -19.35 -9.85
CA LEU A 36 13.64 -19.67 -8.72
C LEU A 36 12.47 -20.58 -9.16
N GLU A 37 11.80 -20.27 -10.26
CA GLU A 37 10.71 -21.07 -10.82
C GLU A 37 11.16 -22.51 -11.12
N ARG A 38 12.36 -22.66 -11.70
CA ARG A 38 12.90 -23.96 -12.11
C ARG A 38 13.42 -24.80 -10.95
N GLU A 39 14.17 -24.20 -10.04
CA GLU A 39 14.91 -24.94 -9.01
C GLU A 39 14.04 -25.23 -7.77
N VAL A 40 13.13 -24.32 -7.42
CA VAL A 40 12.35 -24.40 -6.17
C VAL A 40 10.85 -24.28 -6.36
N GLY A 41 10.38 -24.27 -7.62
CA GLY A 41 8.95 -24.16 -7.93
C GLY A 41 8.33 -22.85 -7.46
N TYR A 42 9.12 -21.77 -7.50
CA TYR A 42 8.64 -20.44 -7.12
C TYR A 42 7.49 -19.97 -8.02
N GLU A 43 6.43 -19.46 -7.41
CA GLU A 43 5.31 -18.82 -8.08
C GLU A 43 5.49 -17.31 -7.93
N HIS A 44 5.96 -16.66 -8.98
CA HIS A 44 6.27 -15.22 -8.96
C HIS A 44 5.01 -14.36 -8.92
N GLU A 45 4.97 -13.39 -8.01
CA GLU A 45 3.88 -12.42 -7.91
C GLU A 45 4.37 -10.99 -8.20
N TRP A 46 5.44 -10.55 -7.53
CA TRP A 46 5.89 -9.15 -7.56
C TRP A 46 7.39 -8.99 -7.74
N ASN A 47 7.77 -7.95 -8.48
CA ASN A 47 9.15 -7.44 -8.48
C ASN A 47 9.23 -6.24 -7.54
N LEU A 48 10.21 -6.23 -6.64
CA LEU A 48 10.45 -5.18 -5.65
C LEU A 48 11.83 -4.54 -5.91
N PRO A 49 11.99 -3.79 -7.02
CA PRO A 49 13.31 -3.32 -7.49
C PRO A 49 13.97 -2.35 -6.51
N LEU A 50 13.19 -1.61 -5.71
CA LEU A 50 13.72 -0.66 -4.73
C LEU A 50 14.47 -1.32 -3.57
N ILE A 51 14.23 -2.61 -3.34
CA ILE A 51 14.89 -3.40 -2.28
C ILE A 51 15.61 -4.62 -2.84
N HIS A 52 15.76 -4.71 -4.18
CA HIS A 52 16.38 -5.84 -4.87
C HIS A 52 15.77 -7.19 -4.49
N ALA A 53 14.43 -7.27 -4.45
CA ALA A 53 13.73 -8.48 -4.04
C ALA A 53 12.62 -8.88 -5.02
N VAL A 54 12.15 -10.11 -4.88
CA VAL A 54 10.93 -10.60 -5.51
C VAL A 54 9.99 -11.18 -4.45
N ALA A 55 8.68 -11.04 -4.64
CA ALA A 55 7.67 -11.59 -3.76
C ALA A 55 6.85 -12.64 -4.49
N GLY A 56 6.55 -13.74 -3.81
CA GLY A 56 5.77 -14.84 -4.38
C GLY A 56 5.75 -16.03 -3.44
N ARG A 57 5.42 -17.22 -3.96
CA ARG A 57 5.21 -18.42 -3.13
C ARG A 57 6.23 -19.51 -3.45
N ILE A 58 6.70 -20.23 -2.44
CA ILE A 58 7.58 -21.40 -2.60
C ILE A 58 7.03 -22.55 -1.77
N ALA A 59 7.17 -23.79 -2.26
CA ALA A 59 6.87 -24.99 -1.49
C ALA A 59 7.60 -24.96 -0.13
N HIS A 60 6.87 -25.23 0.95
CA HIS A 60 7.41 -25.07 2.29
C HIS A 60 8.63 -25.97 2.56
N ASP A 61 8.80 -27.09 1.86
CA ASP A 61 9.95 -27.98 2.00
C ASP A 61 11.20 -27.53 1.22
N MET A 62 11.08 -26.50 0.38
CA MET A 62 12.17 -25.99 -0.46
C MET A 62 12.91 -24.78 0.14
N ILE A 63 12.47 -24.25 1.30
CA ILE A 63 13.05 -23.05 1.93
C ILE A 63 14.58 -23.12 2.04
N LEU A 64 15.11 -24.24 2.53
CA LEU A 64 16.56 -24.40 2.71
C LEU A 64 17.29 -24.45 1.37
N GLU A 65 16.73 -25.15 0.37
CA GLU A 65 17.30 -25.20 -0.99
C GLU A 65 17.37 -23.79 -1.58
N THR A 66 16.31 -22.99 -1.43
CA THR A 66 16.25 -21.60 -1.92
C THR A 66 17.39 -20.75 -1.36
N THR A 67 17.77 -20.91 -0.08
CA THR A 67 18.88 -20.14 0.52
C THR A 67 20.26 -20.43 -0.10
N THR A 68 20.38 -21.53 -0.86
CA THR A 68 21.64 -21.92 -1.50
C THR A 68 21.76 -21.43 -2.94
N LEU A 69 20.68 -20.85 -3.49
CA LEU A 69 20.67 -20.39 -4.87
C LEU A 69 21.57 -19.16 -5.06
N PRO A 70 22.25 -19.04 -6.22
CA PRO A 70 23.08 -17.88 -6.52
C PRO A 70 22.33 -16.56 -6.36
N GLY A 71 22.98 -15.58 -5.72
CA GLY A 71 22.43 -14.23 -5.55
C GLY A 71 21.42 -14.09 -4.42
N VAL A 72 20.78 -15.16 -3.94
CA VAL A 72 19.85 -15.11 -2.81
C VAL A 72 20.60 -14.76 -1.52
N VAL A 73 20.14 -13.71 -0.84
CA VAL A 73 20.72 -13.18 0.40
C VAL A 73 19.87 -13.56 1.61
N MET A 74 18.55 -13.39 1.50
CA MET A 74 17.63 -13.54 2.62
C MET A 74 16.26 -13.99 2.13
N LEU A 75 15.58 -14.78 2.98
CA LEU A 75 14.18 -15.16 2.81
C LEU A 75 13.40 -14.59 3.99
N GLU A 76 12.40 -13.79 3.69
CA GLU A 76 11.45 -13.24 4.67
C GLU A 76 10.07 -13.81 4.41
N LEU A 77 9.31 -14.03 5.49
CA LEU A 77 7.90 -14.40 5.35
C LEU A 77 7.13 -13.15 4.96
N ASP A 78 6.35 -13.21 3.90
CA ASP A 78 5.43 -12.12 3.58
C ASP A 78 4.31 -12.09 4.62
N GLY A 79 4.33 -11.04 5.44
CA GLY A 79 3.59 -10.97 6.69
C GLY A 79 2.15 -10.48 6.50
N ILE A 80 1.24 -10.96 7.35
CA ILE A 80 -0.12 -10.44 7.39
C ILE A 80 -0.12 -9.12 8.16
N LEU A 81 -0.52 -8.04 7.49
CA LEU A 81 -0.73 -6.72 8.08
C LEU A 81 -2.21 -6.52 8.46
N GLN A 82 -2.46 -5.64 9.44
CA GLN A 82 -3.82 -5.30 9.91
C GLN A 82 -3.96 -3.78 10.08
N VAL A 83 -5.16 -3.28 9.81
CA VAL A 83 -5.51 -1.85 9.99
C VAL A 83 -5.40 -1.44 11.47
N GLN A 84 -4.95 -0.21 11.72
CA GLN A 84 -4.90 0.40 13.05
C GLN A 84 -5.40 1.83 12.98
N ASN A 85 -6.48 2.14 13.71
CA ASN A 85 -7.12 3.45 13.69
C ASN A 85 -6.61 4.37 14.82
N GLY A 86 -6.45 5.66 14.54
CA GLY A 86 -6.10 6.69 15.53
C GLY A 86 -6.55 8.10 15.13
N ASP A 87 -7.12 8.84 16.08
CA ASP A 87 -7.56 10.24 15.90
C ASP A 87 -6.44 11.21 16.31
N ALA A 88 -6.04 12.13 15.44
CA ALA A 88 -4.85 12.97 15.67
C ALA A 88 -5.08 14.49 15.55
N ALA A 89 -6.04 14.97 14.74
CA ALA A 89 -6.13 16.38 14.35
C ALA A 89 -6.30 17.36 15.52
N VAL A 90 -7.34 17.18 16.34
CA VAL A 90 -7.67 18.11 17.44
C VAL A 90 -6.61 18.10 18.53
N VAL A 91 -5.95 16.95 18.74
CA VAL A 91 -4.96 16.77 19.81
C VAL A 91 -3.63 17.49 19.50
N HIS A 92 -3.34 17.73 18.22
CA HIS A 92 -2.08 18.31 17.76
C HIS A 92 -2.12 19.82 17.45
N GLU A 93 -3.22 20.53 17.77
CA GLU A 93 -3.36 21.99 17.60
C GLU A 93 -3.01 22.46 16.17
N VAL A 94 -3.39 21.67 15.16
CA VAL A 94 -3.01 21.94 13.76
C VAL A 94 -3.66 23.21 13.22
N ASP A 95 -4.82 23.58 13.72
CA ASP A 95 -5.48 24.86 13.45
C ASP A 95 -4.60 26.06 13.82
N LEU A 96 -3.90 26.00 14.96
CA LEU A 96 -2.96 27.05 15.38
C LEU A 96 -1.72 27.09 14.47
N ALA A 97 -1.21 25.93 14.07
CA ALA A 97 -0.06 25.84 13.16
C ALA A 97 -0.38 26.43 11.77
N GLN A 98 -1.55 26.11 11.21
CA GLN A 98 -2.03 26.68 9.95
C GLN A 98 -2.20 28.21 10.06
N GLN A 99 -2.85 28.70 11.12
CA GLN A 99 -3.04 30.15 11.33
C GLN A 99 -1.72 30.91 11.47
N GLN A 100 -0.70 30.31 12.09
CA GLN A 100 0.59 30.96 12.33
C GLN A 100 1.51 30.92 11.11
N THR A 101 1.41 29.89 10.28
CA THR A 101 2.33 29.67 9.15
C THR A 101 1.72 30.00 7.79
N GLY A 102 0.40 29.90 7.67
CA GLY A 102 -0.34 29.98 6.41
C GLY A 102 -0.19 28.75 5.52
N TYR A 103 0.40 27.65 6.00
CA TYR A 103 0.54 26.40 5.24
C TYR A 103 -0.65 25.47 5.47
N ASP A 104 -1.29 25.03 4.39
CA ASP A 104 -2.49 24.18 4.37
C ASP A 104 -2.34 22.95 3.46
N GLY A 105 -1.16 22.73 2.89
CA GLY A 105 -0.88 21.64 1.94
C GLY A 105 -0.91 22.03 0.47
N SER A 106 -1.30 23.25 0.12
CA SER A 106 -1.42 23.70 -1.28
C SER A 106 -0.24 23.31 -2.16
N GLY A 107 -0.51 22.54 -3.21
CA GLY A 107 0.49 22.10 -4.20
C GLY A 107 1.34 20.90 -3.77
N VAL A 108 1.00 20.23 -2.68
CA VAL A 108 1.65 19.00 -2.18
C VAL A 108 0.72 17.83 -2.37
N THR A 109 1.20 16.75 -3.00
CA THR A 109 0.46 15.48 -3.08
C THR A 109 0.86 14.55 -1.95
N VAL A 110 -0.10 13.89 -1.31
CA VAL A 110 0.13 12.85 -0.29
C VAL A 110 -0.34 11.49 -0.80
N ALA A 111 0.49 10.47 -0.64
CA ALA A 111 0.12 9.08 -0.90
C ALA A 111 -0.37 8.43 0.39
N VAL A 112 -1.58 7.84 0.36
CA VAL A 112 -2.17 7.06 1.44
C VAL A 112 -2.15 5.59 1.02
N ILE A 113 -1.42 4.75 1.76
CA ILE A 113 -1.34 3.31 1.53
C ILE A 113 -2.22 2.62 2.58
N ASP A 114 -3.45 2.31 2.21
CA ASP A 114 -4.48 1.82 3.13
C ASP A 114 -5.54 1.01 2.35
N THR A 115 -6.72 0.76 2.93
CA THR A 115 -7.79 -0.07 2.33
C THR A 115 -8.44 0.51 1.07
N GLY A 116 -8.14 1.77 0.75
CA GLY A 116 -8.71 2.48 -0.39
C GLY A 116 -9.06 3.92 -0.03
N ILE A 117 -9.81 4.57 -0.90
CA ILE A 117 -10.36 5.91 -0.67
C ILE A 117 -11.65 6.10 -1.45
N ASP A 118 -12.75 6.46 -0.78
CA ASP A 118 -13.98 6.90 -1.44
C ASP A 118 -13.79 8.31 -2.01
N SER A 119 -13.40 8.40 -3.29
CA SER A 119 -13.21 9.67 -3.98
C SER A 119 -14.52 10.35 -4.39
N LEU A 120 -15.68 9.84 -3.99
CA LEU A 120 -16.97 10.52 -4.15
C LEU A 120 -17.47 11.12 -2.83
N HIS A 121 -16.72 10.95 -1.74
CA HIS A 121 -17.06 11.56 -0.48
C HIS A 121 -16.90 13.08 -0.59
N VAL A 122 -17.92 13.84 -0.19
CA VAL A 122 -18.07 15.31 -0.32
C VAL A 122 -16.95 16.18 0.28
N GLY A 123 -15.93 15.59 0.91
CA GLY A 123 -14.77 16.34 1.41
C GLY A 123 -13.46 15.80 0.86
N LEU A 124 -13.53 14.90 -0.12
CA LEU A 124 -12.45 14.19 -0.78
C LEU A 124 -12.65 14.10 -2.30
N ASP A 125 -13.78 14.55 -2.83
CA ASP A 125 -14.12 14.51 -4.25
C ASP A 125 -13.49 15.68 -5.03
N ASP A 126 -13.42 16.87 -4.44
CA ASP A 126 -12.76 18.05 -5.01
C ASP A 126 -12.03 18.92 -3.95
N HIS A 127 -11.44 20.04 -4.37
CA HIS A 127 -10.67 20.93 -3.48
C HIS A 127 -11.51 22.06 -2.86
N ASP A 128 -12.62 22.46 -3.47
CA ASP A 128 -13.41 23.63 -3.11
C ASP A 128 -14.87 23.34 -2.73
N ASP A 129 -15.28 22.07 -2.74
CA ASP A 129 -16.63 21.58 -2.44
C ASP A 129 -17.71 22.22 -3.34
N ASP A 130 -17.32 22.70 -4.54
CA ASP A 130 -18.19 23.24 -5.59
C ASP A 130 -18.30 22.26 -6.75
N ASN A 131 -19.41 21.51 -6.79
CA ASN A 131 -19.68 20.53 -7.84
C ASN A 131 -19.76 21.12 -9.29
N SER A 132 -19.62 22.45 -9.48
CA SER A 132 -19.49 23.10 -10.79
C SER A 132 -18.05 23.25 -11.31
N THR A 133 -17.04 23.08 -10.45
CA THR A 133 -15.62 23.07 -10.80
C THR A 133 -15.14 21.64 -11.10
N TYR A 134 -13.91 21.50 -11.59
CA TYR A 134 -13.29 20.18 -11.78
C TYR A 134 -11.82 20.25 -11.35
N ASP A 135 -11.63 20.05 -10.06
CA ASP A 135 -10.37 20.08 -9.32
C ASP A 135 -10.34 18.88 -8.36
N PRO A 136 -10.21 17.65 -8.89
CA PRO A 136 -10.30 16.45 -8.09
C PRO A 136 -9.16 16.38 -7.08
N LYS A 137 -9.50 16.07 -5.83
CA LYS A 137 -8.53 15.90 -4.74
C LYS A 137 -7.80 14.56 -4.85
N VAL A 138 -8.49 13.51 -5.30
CA VAL A 138 -7.87 12.21 -5.61
C VAL A 138 -7.39 12.21 -7.05
N ILE A 139 -6.09 12.42 -7.24
CA ILE A 139 -5.45 12.51 -8.57
C ILE A 139 -4.83 11.20 -9.06
N GLY A 140 -4.82 10.16 -8.23
CA GLY A 140 -4.25 8.85 -8.55
C GLY A 140 -4.73 7.76 -7.58
N PHE A 141 -5.01 6.57 -8.12
CA PHE A 141 -5.44 5.41 -7.36
C PHE A 141 -4.86 4.13 -7.96
N TYR A 142 -4.25 3.31 -7.09
CA TYR A 142 -3.68 2.01 -7.46
C TYR A 142 -4.15 0.96 -6.46
N ASP A 143 -4.71 -0.12 -6.97
CA ASP A 143 -5.28 -1.22 -6.19
C ASP A 143 -4.51 -2.51 -6.54
N PRO A 144 -3.43 -2.82 -5.79
CA PRO A 144 -2.64 -4.02 -6.01
C PRO A 144 -3.37 -5.31 -5.59
N VAL A 145 -4.53 -5.22 -4.95
CA VAL A 145 -5.28 -6.38 -4.44
C VAL A 145 -6.22 -6.91 -5.51
N ASN A 146 -7.10 -6.06 -6.06
CA ASN A 146 -8.11 -6.49 -7.02
C ASN A 146 -7.78 -6.12 -8.47
N ASN A 147 -6.88 -5.17 -8.70
CA ASN A 147 -6.55 -4.66 -10.03
C ASN A 147 -5.04 -4.38 -10.22
N PRO A 148 -4.16 -5.36 -9.93
CA PRO A 148 -2.71 -5.17 -9.93
C PRO A 148 -2.12 -4.77 -11.29
N ASP A 149 -2.84 -5.02 -12.38
CA ASP A 149 -2.44 -4.69 -13.75
C ASP A 149 -2.67 -3.21 -14.11
N LYS A 150 -3.50 -2.48 -13.36
CA LYS A 150 -3.90 -1.09 -13.64
C LYS A 150 -3.05 -0.08 -12.90
N THR A 151 -1.87 0.22 -13.45
CA THR A 151 -0.81 0.99 -12.77
C THR A 151 -0.76 2.47 -13.13
N ASN A 152 -1.60 2.96 -14.05
CA ASN A 152 -1.58 4.37 -14.50
C ASN A 152 -2.13 5.34 -13.44
N GLY A 153 -2.86 4.86 -12.44
CA GLY A 153 -3.45 5.69 -11.39
C GLY A 153 -4.80 6.30 -11.74
N THR A 154 -5.24 6.22 -13.01
CA THR A 154 -6.49 6.85 -13.49
C THR A 154 -7.45 5.86 -14.15
N GLU A 155 -7.06 4.58 -14.22
CA GLU A 155 -7.80 3.52 -14.91
C GLU A 155 -9.02 3.02 -14.11
N ILE A 156 -9.04 3.28 -12.81
CA ILE A 156 -10.08 2.89 -11.89
C ILE A 156 -10.50 4.13 -11.11
N GLN A 157 -11.80 4.31 -10.96
CA GLN A 157 -12.31 5.24 -9.97
C GLN A 157 -11.93 4.74 -8.58
N ALA A 158 -11.32 5.61 -7.77
CA ALA A 158 -10.94 5.23 -6.42
C ALA A 158 -12.15 4.83 -5.59
N TYR A 159 -11.97 3.78 -4.79
CA TYR A 159 -12.99 3.26 -3.90
C TYR A 159 -12.34 2.73 -2.63
N ASP A 160 -13.16 2.51 -1.60
CA ASP A 160 -12.78 1.88 -0.35
C ASP A 160 -13.88 0.91 0.07
N ASP A 161 -13.56 -0.38 0.18
CA ASP A 161 -14.51 -1.43 0.56
C ASP A 161 -14.47 -1.78 2.06
N GLN A 162 -13.65 -1.06 2.83
CA GLN A 162 -13.53 -1.24 4.28
C GLN A 162 -13.81 0.06 5.07
N GLY A 163 -13.33 1.21 4.58
CA GLY A 163 -13.60 2.55 5.12
C GLY A 163 -12.44 3.18 5.92
N HIS A 164 -11.44 2.41 6.33
CA HIS A 164 -10.30 2.90 7.10
C HIS A 164 -9.42 3.86 6.28
N GLY A 165 -9.14 3.51 5.03
CA GLY A 165 -8.37 4.37 4.14
C GLY A 165 -9.04 5.71 3.84
N THR A 166 -10.36 5.73 3.66
CA THR A 166 -11.13 6.97 3.53
C THR A 166 -11.04 7.84 4.79
N HIS A 167 -11.10 7.22 5.98
CA HIS A 167 -10.94 7.93 7.24
C HIS A 167 -9.52 8.52 7.41
N CYS A 168 -8.48 7.74 7.08
CA CYS A 168 -7.09 8.18 7.05
C CYS A 168 -6.89 9.34 6.07
N ALA A 169 -7.42 9.23 4.85
CA ALA A 169 -7.34 10.27 3.83
C ALA A 169 -8.06 11.55 4.26
N GLY A 170 -9.25 11.44 4.87
CA GLY A 170 -9.98 12.57 5.45
C GLY A 170 -9.19 13.27 6.55
N THR A 171 -8.55 12.50 7.44
CA THR A 171 -7.68 13.04 8.50
C THR A 171 -6.50 13.82 7.93
N VAL A 172 -5.94 13.36 6.81
CA VAL A 172 -4.81 14.02 6.15
C VAL A 172 -5.27 15.26 5.37
N ALA A 173 -6.19 15.12 4.43
CA ALA A 173 -6.44 16.11 3.38
C ALA A 173 -7.92 16.47 3.16
N GLY A 174 -8.83 15.97 4.01
CA GLY A 174 -10.25 16.27 3.87
C GLY A 174 -10.54 17.77 4.03
N THR A 175 -11.41 18.33 3.18
CA THR A 175 -11.85 19.74 3.28
C THR A 175 -12.64 20.01 4.58
N GLY A 176 -13.21 18.94 5.15
CA GLY A 176 -14.11 18.98 6.29
C GLY A 176 -15.57 19.20 5.91
N ALA A 177 -15.87 19.36 4.62
CA ALA A 177 -17.23 19.51 4.13
C ALA A 177 -18.15 18.34 4.55
N PRO A 178 -19.47 18.59 4.66
CA PRO A 178 -20.13 19.86 4.36
C PRO A 178 -20.19 20.83 5.56
N THR A 179 -19.81 20.39 6.77
CA THR A 179 -19.90 21.24 7.98
C THR A 179 -18.64 22.03 8.26
N TYR A 180 -17.51 21.61 7.70
CA TYR A 180 -16.16 22.15 7.91
C TYR A 180 -15.68 22.05 9.37
N GLU A 181 -16.33 21.20 10.17
CA GLU A 181 -15.97 20.98 11.59
C GLU A 181 -14.76 20.04 11.76
N HIS A 182 -14.51 19.19 10.77
CA HIS A 182 -13.51 18.12 10.82
C HIS A 182 -12.61 18.15 9.58
N ALA A 183 -12.03 19.32 9.30
CA ALA A 183 -11.01 19.46 8.27
C ALA A 183 -9.75 18.65 8.62
N GLY A 184 -9.11 18.11 7.60
CA GLY A 184 -7.86 17.39 7.73
C GLY A 184 -6.68 18.30 8.12
N MET A 185 -5.52 17.68 8.33
CA MET A 185 -4.29 18.40 8.67
C MET A 185 -3.83 19.36 7.57
N ALA A 186 -4.04 18.97 6.32
CA ALA A 186 -3.65 19.68 5.11
C ALA A 186 -4.81 19.69 4.10
N PRO A 187 -5.89 20.47 4.35
CA PRO A 187 -7.11 20.43 3.53
C PRO A 187 -6.92 20.84 2.06
N GLN A 188 -5.79 21.46 1.71
CA GLN A 188 -5.47 21.89 0.36
C GLN A 188 -4.34 21.07 -0.29
N ALA A 189 -3.92 19.99 0.37
CA ALA A 189 -3.17 18.91 -0.28
C ALA A 189 -4.04 18.14 -1.29
#